data_AF-U6F9L1-F1
#
_entry.id   AF-U6F9L1-F1
#
_cell.length_a   1.000
_cell.length_b   1.000
_cell.length_c   1.000
_cell.angle_alpha   90.00
_cell.angle_beta   90.00
_cell.angle_gamma   90.00
#
_symmetry.space_group_name_H-M   'P 1'
#
loop_
_entity.id
_entity.type
_entity.pdbx_description
1 polymer ?
#
loop_
_entity_poly.entity_id
_entity_poly.type
_entity_poly.pdbx_seq_one_letter_code
_entity_poly.pdbx_strand_id
1 'polypeptide(L)'
;MMNVKKKQKFIKWYKFSTSLNSNYHGKIEECKNGYTIYVYNFEDFVDILNLLGQMAAQFNIGYGYEEDPNKITDYQITVIDFDENFQQRSTQYI
;
A
#
# COMPACT_ATOMS: atom_id res chain seq x y z
N MET A 1 1.16 -14.02 -6.55
CA MET A 1 0.12 -13.19 -7.23
C MET A 1 -1.15 -13.28 -6.41
N MET A 2 -1.72 -12.15 -5.99
CA MET A 2 -2.83 -12.14 -5.03
C MET A 2 -4.10 -12.80 -5.61
N ASN A 3 -4.60 -13.84 -4.92
CA ASN A 3 -5.94 -14.39 -5.17
C ASN A 3 -7.03 -13.50 -4.52
N VAL A 4 -8.30 -13.77 -4.85
CA VAL A 4 -9.46 -12.97 -4.37
C VAL A 4 -9.50 -12.85 -2.84
N LYS A 5 -9.30 -13.95 -2.10
CA LYS A 5 -9.30 -13.94 -0.62
C LYS A 5 -8.17 -13.08 -0.08
N LYS A 6 -6.99 -13.16 -0.69
CA LYS A 6 -5.80 -12.41 -0.29
C LYS A 6 -5.97 -10.92 -0.58
N LYS A 7 -6.57 -10.55 -1.71
CA LYS A 7 -6.95 -9.16 -2.02
C LYS A 7 -7.91 -8.58 -0.99
N GLN A 8 -8.94 -9.34 -0.60
CA GLN A 8 -9.89 -8.93 0.44
C GLN A 8 -9.22 -8.72 1.81
N LYS A 9 -8.27 -9.59 2.18
CA LYS A 9 -7.49 -9.40 3.41
C LYS A 9 -6.65 -8.13 3.33
N PHE A 10 -5.96 -7.90 2.21
CA PHE A 10 -5.16 -6.70 2.00
C PHE A 10 -5.99 -5.43 2.19
N ILE A 11 -7.11 -5.29 1.48
CA ILE A 11 -7.93 -4.07 1.56
C ILE A 11 -8.49 -3.82 2.95
N LYS A 12 -8.81 -4.89 3.71
CA LYS A 12 -9.25 -4.77 5.11
C LYS A 12 -8.16 -4.16 5.97
N TRP A 13 -6.93 -4.66 5.86
CA TRP A 13 -5.79 -4.18 6.65
C TRP A 13 -5.34 -2.78 6.25
N TYR A 14 -5.30 -2.52 4.95
CA TYR A 14 -5.03 -1.20 4.41
C TYR A 14 -6.01 -0.16 4.99
N LYS A 15 -7.32 -0.40 4.88
CA LYS A 15 -8.35 0.52 5.40
C LYS A 15 -8.26 0.71 6.92
N PHE A 16 -8.01 -0.36 7.66
CA PHE A 16 -7.82 -0.28 9.11
C PHE A 16 -6.63 0.62 9.46
N SER A 17 -5.48 0.37 8.83
CA SER A 17 -4.24 1.11 9.10
C SER A 17 -4.35 2.58 8.70
N THR A 18 -4.94 2.89 7.54
CA THR A 18 -5.17 4.28 7.11
C THR A 18 -6.28 4.97 7.91
N SER A 19 -7.22 4.24 8.52
CA SER A 19 -8.24 4.87 9.40
C SER A 19 -7.67 5.35 10.73
N LEU A 20 -6.53 4.80 11.15
CA LEU A 20 -5.82 5.21 12.37
C LEU A 20 -4.93 6.44 12.12
N ASN A 21 -4.46 6.63 10.87
CA ASN A 21 -3.75 7.83 10.42
C ASN A 21 -4.72 8.72 9.62
N SER A 22 -5.41 9.64 10.31
CA SER A 22 -6.52 10.46 9.76
C SER A 22 -6.18 11.37 8.57
N ASN A 23 -4.93 11.42 8.14
CA ASN A 23 -4.43 12.36 7.13
C ASN A 23 -4.07 11.70 5.80
N TYR A 24 -4.39 10.41 5.59
CA TYR A 24 -4.08 9.77 4.32
C TYR A 24 -4.84 10.40 3.14
N HIS A 25 -4.10 11.03 2.23
CA HIS A 25 -4.62 11.60 0.99
C HIS A 25 -4.12 10.76 -0.19
N GLY A 26 -4.90 9.78 -0.61
CA GLY A 26 -4.55 8.94 -1.75
C GLY A 26 -5.71 8.12 -2.31
N LYS A 27 -5.49 7.51 -3.47
CA LYS A 27 -6.46 6.64 -4.16
C LYS A 27 -5.93 5.22 -4.20
N ILE A 28 -6.79 4.22 -4.10
CA ILE A 28 -6.44 2.81 -4.31
C ILE A 28 -7.29 2.24 -5.45
N GLU A 29 -6.64 1.53 -6.37
CA GLU A 29 -7.27 0.86 -7.51
C GLU A 29 -6.89 -0.62 -7.54
N GLU A 30 -7.88 -1.48 -7.79
CA GLU A 30 -7.60 -2.90 -8.03
C GLU A 30 -7.00 -3.09 -9.43
N CYS A 31 -5.93 -3.88 -9.51
CA CYS A 31 -5.35 -4.31 -10.77
C CYS A 31 -5.40 -5.84 -10.90
N LYS A 32 -5.04 -6.36 -12.07
CA LYS A 32 -5.11 -7.81 -12.38
C LYS A 32 -4.45 -8.67 -11.30
N ASN A 33 -3.35 -8.18 -10.72
CA ASN A 33 -2.47 -8.96 -9.85
C ASN A 33 -2.47 -8.52 -8.38
N GLY A 34 -3.19 -7.45 -8.02
CA GLY A 34 -3.18 -6.88 -6.68
C GLY A 34 -3.83 -5.50 -6.64
N TYR A 35 -3.13 -4.53 -6.05
CA TYR A 35 -3.60 -3.15 -5.91
C TYR A 35 -2.54 -2.15 -6.30
N THR A 36 -2.95 -1.03 -6.91
CA THR A 36 -2.13 0.16 -7.07
C THR A 36 -2.63 1.23 -6.11
N ILE A 37 -1.72 1.79 -5.33
CA ILE A 37 -1.93 2.85 -4.36
C ILE A 37 -1.27 4.10 -4.93
N TYR A 38 -2.05 5.16 -5.05
CA TYR A 38 -1.60 6.47 -5.47
C TYR A 38 -1.55 7.39 -4.26
N VAL A 39 -0.42 8.06 -4.07
CA VAL A 39 -0.14 8.91 -2.92
C VAL A 39 0.28 10.29 -3.38
N TYR A 40 -0.26 11.32 -2.72
CA TYR A 40 -0.11 12.72 -3.14
C TYR A 40 0.95 13.51 -2.36
N ASN A 41 1.51 12.95 -1.29
CA ASN A 41 2.58 13.58 -0.52
C ASN A 41 3.59 12.54 0.00
N PHE A 42 4.75 13.02 0.42
CA PHE A 42 5.85 12.15 0.86
C PHE A 42 5.60 11.47 2.21
N GLU A 43 4.91 12.15 3.13
CA GLU A 43 4.63 11.61 4.48
C GLU A 43 3.73 10.36 4.39
N ASP A 44 2.62 10.47 3.68
CA ASP A 44 1.71 9.36 3.38
C ASP A 44 2.43 8.24 2.63
N PHE A 45 3.37 8.58 1.75
CA PHE A 45 4.13 7.60 0.99
C PHE A 45 5.00 6.75 1.92
N VAL A 46 5.73 7.38 2.85
CA VAL A 46 6.53 6.70 3.86
C VAL A 46 5.65 5.84 4.78
N ASP A 47 4.49 6.34 5.19
CA ASP A 47 3.54 5.58 6.01
C ASP A 47 3.05 4.30 5.31
N ILE A 48 2.72 4.39 4.03
CA ILE A 48 2.34 3.20 3.24
C ILE A 48 3.52 2.24 3.10
N LEU A 49 4.74 2.73 2.88
CA LEU A 49 5.93 1.85 2.84
C LEU A 49 6.17 1.13 4.16
N ASN A 50 5.99 1.82 5.29
CA ASN A 50 6.11 1.21 6.62
C ASN A 50 5.06 0.11 6.83
N LEU A 51 3.81 0.36 6.46
CA LEU A 51 2.74 -0.65 6.50
C LEU A 51 3.10 -1.87 5.64
N LEU A 52 3.52 -1.64 4.40
CA LEU A 52 3.89 -2.72 3.48
C LEU A 52 5.11 -3.50 3.98
N GLY A 53 6.06 -2.83 4.63
CA GLY A 53 7.20 -3.45 5.30
C GLY A 53 6.77 -4.39 6.43
N GLN A 54 5.85 -3.96 7.29
CA GLN A 54 5.28 -4.81 8.35
C GLN A 54 4.56 -6.04 7.79
N MET A 55 3.95 -5.91 6.61
CA MET A 55 3.27 -7.00 5.92
C MET A 55 4.23 -7.92 5.13
N ALA A 56 5.54 -7.65 5.16
CA ALA A 56 6.54 -8.30 4.31
C ALA A 56 6.09 -8.34 2.83
N ALA A 57 5.54 -7.21 2.36
CA ALA A 57 4.93 -7.13 1.05
C ALA A 57 5.96 -7.10 -0.09
N GLN A 58 5.58 -7.70 -1.21
CA GLN A 58 6.24 -7.54 -2.50
C GLN A 58 5.51 -6.47 -3.29
N PHE A 59 6.20 -5.41 -3.67
CA PHE A 59 5.62 -4.29 -4.39
C PHE A 59 6.64 -3.60 -5.30
N ASN A 60 6.13 -2.90 -6.31
CA ASN A 60 6.90 -1.99 -7.15
C ASN A 60 6.56 -0.55 -6.77
N ILE A 61 7.53 0.34 -6.92
CA ILE A 61 7.35 1.78 -6.71
C ILE A 61 7.57 2.48 -8.06
N GLY A 62 6.64 3.38 -8.40
CA GLY A 62 6.83 4.40 -9.41
C GLY A 62 6.90 5.76 -8.72
N TYR A 63 7.90 6.55 -9.09
CA TYR A 63 8.01 7.95 -8.73
C TYR A 63 8.33 8.71 -10.02
N GLY A 64 7.67 9.84 -10.23
CA GLY A 64 7.88 10.59 -11.45
C GLY A 64 7.20 11.94 -11.38
N TYR A 65 8.00 12.99 -11.45
CA TYR A 65 7.58 14.26 -12.05
C TYR A 65 7.22 13.96 -13.50
N GLU A 66 5.95 13.68 -13.79
CA GLU A 66 5.47 13.81 -15.16
C GLU A 66 5.15 15.28 -15.41
N GLU A 67 5.54 15.77 -16.57
CA GLU A 67 5.16 17.09 -17.11
C GLU A 67 3.64 17.18 -17.41
N ASP A 68 2.81 16.33 -16.80
CA ASP A 68 1.36 16.44 -16.89
C ASP A 68 0.89 17.42 -15.80
N PRO A 69 0.47 18.64 -16.18
CA PRO A 69 -0.02 19.64 -15.24
C PRO A 69 -1.29 19.21 -14.49
N ASN A 70 -1.92 18.10 -14.89
CA ASN A 70 -3.10 17.54 -14.25
C ASN A 70 -2.78 16.32 -13.37
N LYS A 71 -1.52 15.87 -13.31
CA LYS A 71 -1.17 14.72 -12.49
C LYS A 71 -1.10 15.13 -11.03
N ILE A 72 -2.00 14.56 -10.24
CA ILE A 72 -2.17 14.90 -8.82
C ILE A 72 -1.22 14.04 -7.94
N THR A 73 -0.66 12.94 -8.47
CA THR A 73 0.06 11.89 -7.71
C THR A 73 1.57 11.92 -7.91
N ASP A 74 2.31 12.18 -6.84
CA ASP A 74 3.78 12.14 -6.82
C ASP A 74 4.34 10.72 -6.69
N TYR A 75 3.57 9.79 -6.10
CA TYR A 75 4.01 8.43 -5.82
C TYR A 75 2.95 7.39 -6.18
N GLN A 76 3.41 6.27 -6.72
CA GLN A 76 2.60 5.11 -7.05
C GLN A 76 3.24 3.85 -6.47
N ILE A 77 2.45 3.02 -5.79
CA ILE A 77 2.89 1.73 -5.25
C ILE A 77 1.98 0.64 -5.78
N THR A 78 2.55 -0.33 -6.51
CA THR A 78 1.80 -1.50 -6.98
C THR A 78 2.15 -2.72 -6.13
N VAL A 79 1.21 -3.15 -5.30
CA VAL A 79 1.35 -4.31 -4.40
C VAL A 79 1.04 -5.59 -5.17
N ILE A 80 2.00 -6.52 -5.16
CA ILE A 80 1.99 -7.79 -5.92
C ILE A 80 1.62 -8.96 -5.01
N ASP A 81 2.15 -8.97 -3.79
CA ASP A 81 1.93 -10.01 -2.80
C ASP A 81 2.27 -9.51 -1.38
N PHE A 82 1.89 -10.26 -0.35
CA PHE A 82 2.27 -9.99 1.05
C PHE A 82 2.20 -11.24 1.91
N ASP A 83 2.83 -11.23 3.08
CA ASP A 83 2.70 -12.33 4.04
C ASP A 83 1.35 -12.26 4.75
N GLU A 84 0.49 -13.26 4.57
CA GLU A 84 -0.84 -13.28 5.21
C GLU A 84 -0.78 -13.52 6.72
N ASN A 85 0.35 -14.03 7.21
CA ASN A 85 0.58 -14.34 8.62
C ASN A 85 1.43 -13.28 9.32
N PHE A 86 1.60 -12.09 8.72
CA PHE A 86 2.47 -11.03 9.25
C PHE A 86 2.15 -10.65 10.72
N GLN A 87 0.88 -10.72 11.12
CA GLN A 87 0.43 -10.52 12.52
C GLN A 87 0.93 -11.55 13.51
N GLN A 88 1.13 -12.79 13.07
CA GLN A 88 1.64 -13.86 13.94
C GLN A 88 3.15 -13.74 14.11
N ARG A 89 3.84 -13.02 13.22
CA ARG A 89 5.28 -12.76 13.31
C ARG A 89 5.60 -11.52 14.13
N SER A 90 4.69 -10.54 14.22
CA SER A 90 4.91 -9.33 15.01
C SER A 90 4.97 -9.57 16.52
N THR A 91 4.55 -10.74 17.00
CA THR A 91 4.67 -11.16 18.42
C THR A 91 5.94 -11.95 18.73
N GLN A 92 6.77 -12.28 17.73
CA GLN A 92 7.97 -13.12 17.92
C GLN A 92 9.27 -12.34 18.07
N TYR A 93 9.24 -11.01 17.96
CA TYR A 93 10.43 -10.14 18.02
C TYR A 93 10.38 -9.10 19.17
N ILE A 94 9.63 -9.38 20.25
CA ILE A 94 9.64 -8.58 21.49
C ILE A 94 10.11 -9.45 22.64
#